data_AF-A0A1I5KAI7-F1
#
_entry.id   AF-A0A1I5KAI7-F1
#
_cell.length_a   1.000
_cell.length_b   1.000
_cell.length_c   1.000
_cell.angle_alpha   90.00
_cell.angle_beta   90.00
_cell.angle_gamma   90.00
#
_symmetry.space_group_name_H-M   'P 1'
#
loop_
_entity.id
_entity.type
_entity.pdbx_description
1 polymer ?
#
loop_
_entity_poly.entity_id
_entity_poly.type
_entity_poly.pdbx_seq_one_letter_code
_entity_poly.pdbx_strand_id
1 'polypeptide(L)'
;MTTLAVLETLASQTRVTVADARAALARVRGLSVVDAVAKLRLGPGRTCEPVARVLDRALANAARAGLSPGHLIVAGGSATPAEPIVRVRRKAHGKADWISSETADVRVELQPAGAYEAAAVPAPVEAADEPALDSAPADARSVPVREALYDVLDPDLGVNVVDLGFVRGVTVDEHDIATLTMTLTSPACPLTGIMEDQIRTALLEDPGIVADFRVVWVWSPSWRPSDISDDGREQLRAIGFSTL
;
A
#
# COMPACT_ATOMS: atom_id res chain seq x y z
N MET A 1 -6.28 -38.21 5.95
CA MET A 1 -6.81 -36.88 6.28
C MET A 1 -6.42 -35.95 5.14
N THR A 2 -7.32 -35.76 4.17
CA THR A 2 -7.05 -34.96 2.97
C THR A 2 -7.18 -33.50 3.35
N THR A 3 -6.07 -32.78 3.41
CA THR A 3 -6.07 -31.35 3.69
C THR A 3 -6.88 -30.63 2.60
N LEU A 4 -7.96 -29.96 3.00
CA LEU A 4 -8.73 -29.05 2.14
C LEU A 4 -7.79 -27.96 1.62
N ALA A 5 -7.33 -28.09 0.38
CA ALA A 5 -6.46 -27.09 -0.23
C ALA A 5 -7.30 -25.87 -0.62
N VAL A 6 -7.48 -24.93 0.31
CA VAL A 6 -8.02 -23.61 0.01
C VAL A 6 -6.89 -22.74 -0.52
N LEU A 7 -7.06 -22.19 -1.72
CA LEU A 7 -6.14 -21.24 -2.31
C LEU A 7 -6.66 -19.84 -2.07
N GLU A 8 -5.91 -19.07 -1.29
CA GLU A 8 -6.23 -17.68 -1.04
C GLU A 8 -5.44 -16.76 -1.98
N THR A 9 -6.09 -15.74 -2.49
CA THR A 9 -5.42 -14.66 -3.23
C THR A 9 -5.92 -13.32 -2.71
N LEU A 10 -4.98 -12.51 -2.22
CA LEU A 10 -5.23 -11.15 -1.79
C LEU A 10 -4.82 -10.16 -2.89
N ALA A 11 -5.73 -9.25 -3.21
CA ALA A 11 -5.44 -8.08 -4.04
C ALA A 11 -5.67 -6.82 -3.20
N SER A 12 -4.57 -6.16 -2.85
CA SER A 12 -4.60 -4.92 -2.08
C SER A 12 -4.94 -3.70 -2.95
N GLN A 13 -5.58 -2.70 -2.35
CA GLN A 13 -5.93 -1.41 -2.96
C GLN A 13 -6.70 -1.53 -4.30
N THR A 14 -7.64 -2.47 -4.38
CA THR A 14 -8.47 -2.65 -5.58
C THR A 14 -9.44 -1.47 -5.71
N ARG A 15 -9.49 -0.80 -6.88
CA ARG A 15 -10.40 0.35 -7.14
C ARG A 15 -11.86 -0.07 -7.28
N VAL A 16 -12.47 -0.41 -6.17
CA VAL A 16 -13.87 -0.82 -6.04
C VAL A 16 -14.33 -0.49 -4.62
N THR A 17 -15.61 -0.14 -4.46
CA THR A 17 -16.17 0.06 -3.11
C THR A 17 -16.28 -1.29 -2.40
N VAL A 18 -16.18 -1.29 -1.07
CA VAL A 18 -16.36 -2.53 -0.28
C VAL A 18 -17.72 -3.17 -0.52
N ALA A 19 -18.78 -2.36 -0.65
CA ALA A 19 -20.13 -2.83 -0.92
C ALA A 19 -20.23 -3.51 -2.30
N ASP A 20 -19.68 -2.88 -3.34
CA ASP A 20 -19.70 -3.45 -4.69
C ASP A 20 -18.87 -4.74 -4.77
N ALA A 21 -17.70 -4.77 -4.12
CA ALA A 21 -16.85 -5.96 -4.05
C ALA A 21 -17.55 -7.13 -3.35
N ARG A 22 -18.17 -6.90 -2.19
CA ARG A 22 -18.94 -7.93 -1.47
C ARG A 22 -20.13 -8.42 -2.29
N ALA A 23 -20.87 -7.52 -2.93
CA ALA A 23 -21.98 -7.89 -3.79
C ALA A 23 -21.51 -8.71 -5.02
N ALA A 24 -20.36 -8.38 -5.61
CA ALA A 24 -19.76 -9.13 -6.70
C ALA A 24 -19.38 -10.55 -6.28
N LEU A 25 -18.65 -10.70 -5.16
CA LEU A 25 -18.22 -11.98 -4.61
C LEU A 25 -19.41 -12.88 -4.27
N ALA A 26 -20.45 -12.31 -3.66
CA ALA A 26 -21.68 -13.05 -3.34
C ALA A 26 -22.38 -13.61 -4.58
N ARG A 27 -22.34 -12.91 -5.73
CA ARG A 27 -22.97 -13.35 -6.99
C ARG A 27 -22.25 -14.51 -7.69
N VAL A 28 -20.95 -14.68 -7.41
CA VAL A 28 -20.11 -15.68 -8.07
C VAL A 28 -19.74 -16.87 -7.17
N ARG A 29 -20.07 -16.80 -5.88
CA ARG A 29 -19.85 -17.90 -4.95
C ARG A 29 -20.48 -19.20 -5.47
N GLY A 30 -19.72 -20.29 -5.40
CA GLY A 30 -20.14 -21.62 -5.84
C GLY A 30 -20.06 -21.85 -7.36
N LEU A 31 -19.70 -20.84 -8.16
CA LEU A 31 -19.43 -21.01 -9.58
C LEU A 31 -18.01 -21.51 -9.81
N SER A 32 -17.79 -22.17 -10.96
CA SER A 32 -16.45 -22.36 -11.47
C SER A 32 -15.79 -20.99 -11.67
N VAL A 33 -14.47 -20.90 -11.50
CA VAL A 33 -13.79 -19.61 -11.64
C VAL A 33 -13.94 -19.04 -13.05
N VAL A 34 -14.00 -19.91 -14.08
CA VAL A 34 -14.23 -19.51 -15.47
C VAL A 34 -15.61 -18.86 -15.63
N ASP A 35 -16.66 -19.48 -15.08
CA ASP A 35 -18.03 -18.94 -15.13
C ASP A 35 -18.18 -17.68 -14.27
N ALA A 36 -17.49 -17.62 -13.13
CA ALA A 36 -17.44 -16.46 -12.26
C ALA A 36 -16.88 -15.23 -13.00
N VAL A 37 -15.72 -15.39 -13.67
CA VAL A 37 -15.11 -14.32 -14.47
C VAL A 37 -16.03 -13.87 -15.60
N ALA A 38 -16.62 -14.82 -16.35
CA ALA A 38 -17.57 -14.51 -17.42
C ALA A 38 -18.78 -13.72 -16.88
N LYS A 39 -19.36 -14.15 -15.75
CA LYS A 39 -20.50 -13.50 -15.10
C LYS A 39 -20.19 -12.10 -14.60
N LEU A 40 -19.00 -11.85 -14.07
CA LEU A 40 -18.59 -10.51 -13.60
C LEU A 40 -18.33 -9.53 -14.74
N ARG A 41 -17.84 -10.03 -15.88
CA ARG A 41 -17.56 -9.21 -17.07
C ARG A 41 -18.81 -8.93 -17.91
N LEU A 42 -19.75 -9.88 -17.98
CA LEU A 42 -20.93 -9.83 -18.84
C LEU A 42 -22.24 -9.51 -18.08
N GLY A 43 -22.19 -9.42 -16.75
CA GLY A 43 -23.38 -9.24 -15.92
C GLY A 43 -23.93 -7.79 -15.87
N PRO A 44 -25.22 -7.60 -15.58
CA PRO A 44 -25.83 -6.28 -15.41
C PRO A 44 -25.43 -5.63 -14.08
N GLY A 45 -24.80 -4.45 -14.13
CA GLY A 45 -24.35 -3.67 -12.97
C GLY A 45 -23.12 -2.83 -13.30
N ARG A 46 -22.65 -1.97 -12.37
CA ARG A 46 -21.33 -1.35 -12.48
C ARG A 46 -20.32 -2.48 -12.68
N THR A 47 -19.70 -2.53 -13.85
CA THR A 47 -18.81 -3.60 -14.29
C THR A 47 -17.84 -3.98 -13.17
N CYS A 48 -17.96 -5.19 -12.63
CA CYS A 48 -17.12 -5.69 -11.54
C CYS A 48 -15.78 -6.24 -12.08
N GLU A 49 -15.28 -5.59 -13.12
CA GLU A 49 -14.00 -5.84 -13.77
C GLU A 49 -12.84 -5.89 -12.77
N PRO A 50 -12.76 -5.03 -11.73
CA PRO A 50 -11.71 -5.14 -10.71
C PRO A 50 -11.71 -6.50 -10.00
N VAL A 51 -12.89 -7.02 -9.62
CA VAL A 51 -13.02 -8.33 -8.95
C VAL A 51 -12.72 -9.48 -9.92
N ALA A 52 -13.11 -9.34 -11.20
CA ALA A 52 -12.74 -10.31 -12.23
C ALA A 52 -11.22 -10.43 -12.39
N ARG A 53 -10.48 -9.31 -12.34
CA ARG A 53 -9.00 -9.31 -12.37
C ARG A 53 -8.38 -10.02 -11.17
N VAL A 54 -9.00 -9.92 -9.99
CA VAL A 54 -8.53 -10.67 -8.81
C VAL A 54 -8.69 -12.18 -9.04
N LEU A 55 -9.80 -12.61 -9.65
CA LEU A 55 -10.02 -14.01 -10.03
C LEU A 55 -9.03 -14.48 -11.11
N ASP A 56 -8.72 -13.66 -12.11
CA ASP A 56 -7.70 -13.97 -13.12
C ASP A 56 -6.32 -14.17 -12.47
N ARG A 57 -5.96 -13.30 -11.50
CA ARG A 57 -4.72 -13.45 -10.72
C ARG A 57 -4.73 -14.72 -9.89
N ALA A 58 -5.85 -15.06 -9.27
CA ALA A 58 -6.01 -16.28 -8.49
C ALA A 58 -5.87 -17.54 -9.37
N LEU A 59 -6.42 -17.53 -10.59
CA LEU A 59 -6.21 -18.58 -11.59
C LEU A 59 -4.73 -18.71 -11.97
N ALA A 60 -4.05 -17.60 -12.24
CA ALA A 60 -2.63 -17.61 -12.58
C ALA A 60 -1.73 -18.10 -11.42
N ASN A 61 -2.13 -17.82 -10.17
CA ASN A 61 -1.47 -18.37 -8.97
C ASN A 61 -1.71 -19.89 -8.87
N ALA A 62 -2.96 -20.34 -9.05
CA ALA A 62 -3.31 -21.76 -8.97
C ALA A 62 -2.64 -22.60 -10.07
N ALA A 63 -2.55 -22.07 -11.29
CA ALA A 63 -1.85 -22.73 -12.39
C ALA A 63 -0.35 -22.91 -12.09
N ARG A 64 0.30 -21.92 -11.46
CA ARG A 64 1.69 -22.06 -10.97
C ARG A 64 1.85 -23.11 -9.88
N ALA A 65 0.80 -23.36 -9.09
CA ALA A 65 0.76 -24.42 -8.09
C ALA A 65 0.39 -25.80 -8.68
N GLY A 66 0.24 -25.92 -10.02
CA GLY A 66 -0.08 -27.18 -10.69
C GLY A 66 -1.56 -27.58 -10.66
N LEU A 67 -2.46 -26.66 -10.30
CA LEU A 67 -3.90 -26.92 -10.24
C LEU A 67 -4.60 -26.48 -11.53
N SER A 68 -5.44 -27.36 -12.07
CA SER A 68 -6.17 -27.12 -13.31
C SER A 68 -7.29 -26.09 -13.14
N PRO A 69 -7.32 -24.99 -13.93
CA PRO A 69 -8.31 -23.91 -13.82
C PRO A 69 -9.78 -24.37 -13.89
N GLY A 70 -10.06 -25.42 -14.68
CA GLY A 70 -11.41 -25.93 -14.91
C GLY A 70 -12.04 -26.66 -13.72
N HIS A 71 -11.27 -26.93 -12.67
CA HIS A 71 -11.76 -27.61 -11.47
C HIS A 71 -11.72 -26.72 -10.23
N LEU A 72 -11.54 -25.41 -10.37
CA LEU A 72 -11.57 -24.48 -9.25
C LEU A 72 -12.95 -23.83 -9.13
N ILE A 73 -13.45 -23.78 -7.90
CA ILE A 73 -14.72 -23.16 -7.52
C ILE A 73 -14.42 -21.97 -6.61
N VAL A 74 -15.15 -20.87 -6.78
CA VAL A 74 -15.10 -19.73 -5.86
C VAL A 74 -15.79 -20.12 -4.56
N ALA A 75 -15.00 -20.46 -3.53
CA ALA A 75 -15.52 -20.89 -2.24
C ALA A 75 -16.11 -19.73 -1.43
N GLY A 76 -15.43 -18.60 -1.52
CA GLY A 76 -15.76 -17.38 -0.80
C GLY A 76 -14.84 -16.24 -1.19
N GLY A 77 -14.94 -15.18 -0.40
CA GLY A 77 -14.09 -14.02 -0.51
C GLY A 77 -14.58 -12.93 0.43
N SER A 78 -13.66 -12.08 0.84
CA SER A 78 -13.94 -10.94 1.70
C SER A 78 -13.44 -9.66 1.03
N ALA A 79 -14.06 -8.55 1.42
CA ALA A 79 -13.56 -7.22 1.08
C ALA A 79 -13.56 -6.36 2.34
N THR A 80 -12.41 -5.76 2.61
CA THR A 80 -12.20 -4.80 3.70
C THR A 80 -11.92 -3.42 3.12
N PRO A 81 -12.32 -2.33 3.82
CA PRO A 81 -11.92 -0.99 3.41
C PRO A 81 -10.41 -0.91 3.33
N ALA A 82 -9.91 -0.39 2.20
CA ALA A 82 -8.51 -0.04 2.05
C ALA A 82 -8.40 1.46 1.92
N GLU A 83 -7.20 1.97 2.12
CA GLU A 83 -6.95 3.40 2.05
C GLU A 83 -7.29 3.95 0.65
N PRO A 84 -8.03 5.07 0.55
CA PRO A 84 -8.39 5.63 -0.74
C PRO A 84 -7.17 6.03 -1.56
N ILE A 85 -7.21 5.78 -2.86
CA ILE A 85 -6.18 6.31 -3.77
C ILE A 85 -6.46 7.80 -3.97
N VAL A 86 -5.53 8.62 -3.49
CA VAL A 86 -5.58 10.07 -3.60
C VAL A 86 -4.68 10.52 -4.74
N ARG A 87 -5.21 11.37 -5.62
CA ARG A 87 -4.48 11.95 -6.76
C ARG A 87 -4.74 13.43 -6.87
N VAL A 88 -3.74 14.16 -7.38
CA VAL A 88 -3.84 15.60 -7.60
C VAL A 88 -4.41 15.88 -8.99
N ARG A 89 -5.44 16.72 -9.06
CA ARG A 89 -5.98 17.27 -10.31
C ARG A 89 -5.68 18.76 -10.38
N ARG A 90 -4.79 19.13 -11.30
CA ARG A 90 -4.50 20.54 -11.60
C ARG A 90 -5.75 21.21 -12.20
N LYS A 91 -5.98 22.45 -11.77
CA LYS A 91 -7.02 23.36 -12.25
C LYS A 91 -6.39 24.62 -12.84
N ALA A 92 -7.23 25.43 -13.49
CA ALA A 92 -6.85 26.76 -13.94
C ALA A 92 -6.42 27.66 -12.76
N HIS A 93 -5.65 28.71 -13.06
CA HIS A 93 -5.16 29.69 -12.09
C HIS A 93 -4.26 29.12 -10.97
N GLY A 94 -3.42 28.12 -11.27
CA GLY A 94 -2.44 27.58 -10.32
C GLY A 94 -3.06 26.80 -9.15
N LYS A 95 -4.33 26.39 -9.26
CA LYS A 95 -5.03 25.64 -8.21
C LYS A 95 -4.89 24.14 -8.42
N ALA A 96 -4.93 23.38 -7.33
CA ALA A 96 -5.00 21.92 -7.38
C ALA A 96 -6.08 21.39 -6.42
N ASP A 97 -6.85 20.41 -6.91
CA ASP A 97 -7.77 19.61 -6.10
C ASP A 97 -7.14 18.25 -5.81
N TRP A 98 -7.50 17.66 -4.69
CA TRP A 98 -7.29 16.24 -4.46
C TRP A 98 -8.54 15.46 -4.82
N ILE A 99 -8.36 14.34 -5.52
CA ILE A 99 -9.42 13.41 -5.88
C ILE A 99 -9.10 12.11 -5.19
N SER A 100 -10.00 11.67 -4.32
CA SER A 100 -9.97 10.35 -3.73
C SER A 100 -10.77 9.36 -4.59
N SER A 101 -10.32 8.13 -4.63
CA SER A 101 -11.08 7.00 -5.15
C SER A 101 -11.06 5.93 -4.07
N GLU A 102 -12.24 5.51 -3.63
CA GLU A 102 -12.37 4.44 -2.64
C GLU A 102 -11.74 3.16 -3.17
N THR A 103 -11.00 2.47 -2.29
CA THR A 103 -10.43 1.17 -2.60
C THR A 103 -10.79 0.15 -1.53
N ALA A 104 -10.67 -1.12 -1.89
CA ALA A 104 -10.88 -2.24 -1.00
C ALA A 104 -9.76 -3.26 -1.18
N ASP A 105 -9.37 -3.89 -0.09
CA ASP A 105 -8.55 -5.10 -0.14
C ASP A 105 -9.49 -6.27 -0.36
N VAL A 106 -9.31 -6.97 -1.48
CA VAL A 106 -10.19 -8.05 -1.92
C VAL A 106 -9.46 -9.37 -1.76
N ARG A 107 -9.97 -10.23 -0.89
CA ARG A 107 -9.51 -11.61 -0.74
C ARG A 107 -10.48 -12.55 -1.46
N VAL A 108 -9.93 -13.46 -2.25
CA VAL A 108 -10.68 -14.52 -2.92
C VAL A 108 -10.17 -15.86 -2.47
N GLU A 109 -11.09 -16.77 -2.18
CA GLU A 109 -10.82 -18.14 -1.77
C GLU A 109 -11.30 -19.09 -2.87
N LEU A 110 -10.38 -19.90 -3.40
CA LEU A 110 -10.68 -20.93 -4.39
C LEU A 110 -10.51 -22.32 -3.77
N GLN A 111 -11.41 -23.23 -4.11
CA GLN A 111 -11.34 -24.63 -3.72
C GLN A 111 -11.42 -25.55 -4.95
N PRO A 112 -10.73 -26.70 -4.95
CA PRO A 112 -10.96 -27.74 -5.94
C PRO A 112 -12.41 -28.26 -5.87
N ALA A 113 -13.02 -28.55 -7.02
CA ALA A 113 -14.43 -28.94 -7.13
C ALA A 113 -14.79 -30.19 -6.32
N GLY A 114 -13.86 -31.14 -6.16
CA GLY A 114 -14.05 -32.34 -5.34
C GLY A 114 -13.93 -32.12 -3.83
N ALA A 115 -13.49 -30.93 -3.41
CA ALA A 115 -13.28 -30.54 -2.02
C ALA A 115 -14.13 -29.31 -1.63
N TYR A 116 -15.01 -28.86 -2.53
CA TYR A 116 -15.92 -27.75 -2.27
C TYR A 116 -17.04 -28.19 -1.33
N GLU A 117 -17.05 -27.63 -0.13
CA GLU A 117 -18.14 -27.81 0.83
C GLU A 117 -18.84 -26.47 1.00
N ALA A 118 -20.13 -26.40 0.65
CA ALA A 118 -20.92 -25.16 0.66
C ALA A 118 -21.05 -24.51 2.06
N ALA A 119 -20.57 -25.18 3.12
CA ALA A 119 -20.87 -24.89 4.51
C ALA A 119 -19.73 -24.26 5.33
N ALA A 120 -18.53 -24.06 4.81
CA ALA A 120 -17.49 -23.36 5.57
C ALA A 120 -17.47 -21.88 5.17
N VAL A 121 -18.21 -21.05 5.90
CA VAL A 121 -17.82 -19.65 6.06
C VAL A 121 -16.68 -19.69 7.08
N PRO A 122 -15.40 -19.49 6.71
CA PRO A 122 -14.46 -19.05 7.72
C PRO A 122 -15.01 -17.71 8.23
N ALA A 123 -15.31 -17.67 9.53
CA ALA A 123 -15.52 -16.42 10.24
C ALA A 123 -14.39 -15.46 9.82
N PRO A 124 -14.65 -14.14 9.72
CA PRO A 124 -13.63 -13.20 9.30
C PRO A 124 -12.41 -13.43 10.16
N VAL A 125 -11.35 -14.00 9.57
CA VAL A 125 -10.03 -13.88 10.12
C VAL A 125 -9.75 -12.40 10.00
N GLU A 126 -10.00 -11.69 11.10
CA GLU A 126 -9.45 -10.38 11.37
C GLU A 126 -8.06 -10.40 10.78
N ALA A 127 -7.83 -9.45 9.86
CA ALA A 127 -6.54 -9.24 9.27
C ALA A 127 -5.52 -9.36 10.39
N ALA A 128 -4.62 -10.32 10.27
CA ALA A 128 -3.38 -10.26 11.00
C ALA A 128 -2.90 -8.83 10.79
N ASP A 129 -2.89 -8.08 11.90
CA ASP A 129 -2.26 -6.80 12.05
C ASP A 129 -1.06 -6.81 11.09
N GLU A 130 -1.14 -6.04 10.00
CA GLU A 130 0.11 -5.49 9.49
C GLU A 130 0.68 -4.79 10.71
N PRO A 131 1.90 -5.13 11.15
CA PRO A 131 2.39 -4.61 12.41
C PRO A 131 2.24 -3.10 12.31
N ALA A 132 1.38 -2.57 13.19
CA ALA A 132 1.28 -1.15 13.40
C ALA A 132 2.73 -0.67 13.50
N LEU A 133 3.12 0.20 12.57
CA LEU A 133 4.38 0.94 12.65
C LEU A 133 4.22 1.97 13.77
N ASP A 134 3.95 1.47 14.97
CA ASP A 134 3.95 2.23 16.18
C ASP A 134 5.17 1.78 16.97
N SER A 135 6.18 2.64 16.93
CA SER A 135 7.28 2.73 17.89
C SER A 135 8.08 1.44 18.13
N ALA A 136 9.07 1.19 17.27
CA ALA A 136 10.36 0.81 17.86
C ALA A 136 10.71 1.95 18.86
N PRO A 137 11.13 1.66 20.10
CA PRO A 137 11.51 2.71 21.04
C PRO A 137 12.52 3.58 20.32
N ALA A 138 12.20 4.86 20.15
CA ALA A 138 13.11 5.81 19.54
C ALA A 138 14.40 5.73 20.35
N ASP A 139 15.44 5.15 19.75
CA ASP A 139 16.78 5.16 20.31
C ASP A 139 17.07 6.63 20.62
N ALA A 140 17.45 6.97 21.86
CA ALA A 140 17.66 8.38 22.22
C ALA A 140 18.67 9.06 21.27
N ARG A 141 19.55 8.27 20.65
CA ARG A 141 20.51 8.68 19.63
C ARG A 141 19.90 8.99 18.25
N SER A 142 18.72 8.47 17.93
CA SER A 142 18.04 8.75 16.64
C SER A 142 17.22 10.04 16.64
N VAL A 143 16.93 10.61 17.82
CA VAL A 143 16.16 11.87 17.95
C VAL A 143 16.88 13.04 17.27
N PRO A 144 18.17 13.34 17.55
CA PRO A 144 18.87 14.44 16.90
C PRO A 144 18.99 14.27 15.38
N VAL A 145 19.19 13.03 14.92
CA VAL A 145 19.25 12.69 13.49
C VAL A 145 17.90 12.99 12.83
N ARG A 146 16.79 12.59 13.45
CA ARG A 146 15.46 12.85 12.90
C ARG A 146 15.11 14.35 12.91
N GLU A 147 15.55 15.10 13.91
CA GLU A 147 15.37 16.56 13.96
C GLU A 147 16.11 17.26 12.82
N ALA A 148 17.36 16.86 12.55
CA ALA A 148 18.13 17.44 11.44
C ALA A 148 17.55 17.15 10.05
N LEU A 149 16.83 16.03 9.88
CA LEU A 149 16.15 15.72 8.62
C LEU A 149 15.01 16.68 8.29
N TYR A 150 14.54 17.51 9.23
CA TYR A 150 13.57 18.58 8.92
C TYR A 150 14.16 19.67 8.01
N ASP A 151 15.48 19.85 8.00
CA ASP A 151 16.16 20.81 7.12
C ASP A 151 16.34 20.28 5.68
N VAL A 152 16.10 18.98 5.47
CA VAL A 152 16.16 18.36 4.15
C VAL A 152 14.81 18.55 3.45
N LEU A 153 14.82 19.31 2.37
CA LEU A 153 13.63 19.70 1.61
C LEU A 153 13.51 18.89 0.32
N ASP A 154 12.30 18.43 0.02
CA ASP A 154 12.00 17.86 -1.29
C ASP A 154 12.18 18.94 -2.38
N PRO A 155 13.05 18.73 -3.39
CA PRO A 155 13.35 19.75 -4.39
C PRO A 155 12.19 20.05 -5.35
N ASP A 156 11.16 19.19 -5.43
CA ASP A 156 9.99 19.38 -6.29
C ASP A 156 8.85 20.10 -5.56
N LEU A 157 8.66 19.81 -4.26
CA LEU A 157 7.55 20.31 -3.45
C LEU A 157 7.96 21.43 -2.49
N GLY A 158 9.24 21.54 -2.13
CA GLY A 158 9.76 22.51 -1.16
C GLY A 158 9.31 22.27 0.28
N VAL A 159 8.86 21.04 0.60
CA VAL A 159 8.41 20.61 1.93
C VAL A 159 9.41 19.60 2.49
N ASN A 160 9.60 19.57 3.80
CA ASN A 160 10.59 18.70 4.42
C ASN A 160 10.23 17.21 4.30
N VAL A 161 11.26 16.37 4.22
CA VAL A 161 11.12 14.92 3.98
C VAL A 161 10.51 14.17 5.17
N VAL A 162 10.59 14.74 6.38
CA VAL A 162 10.03 14.15 7.60
C VAL A 162 8.50 14.30 7.60
N ASP A 163 8.00 15.50 7.36
CA ASP A 163 6.57 15.82 7.31
C ASP A 163 5.89 15.26 6.06
N LEU A 164 6.61 15.08 4.96
CA LEU A 164 6.12 14.34 3.82
C LEU A 164 6.00 12.83 4.10
N GLY A 165 6.55 12.32 5.20
CA GLY A 165 6.52 10.90 5.54
C GLY A 165 7.46 10.04 4.70
N PHE A 166 8.50 10.64 4.09
CA PHE A 166 9.52 9.88 3.36
C PHE A 166 10.48 9.16 4.30
N VAL A 167 10.70 9.69 5.51
CA VAL A 167 11.51 9.05 6.54
C VAL A 167 10.66 8.10 7.38
N ARG A 168 10.87 6.78 7.19
CA ARG A 168 10.11 5.73 7.91
C ARG A 168 10.74 5.30 9.21
N GLY A 169 12.06 5.37 9.28
CA GLY A 169 12.80 4.89 10.43
C GLY A 169 14.19 5.46 10.44
N VAL A 170 14.67 5.77 11.64
CA VAL A 170 16.04 6.23 11.89
C VAL A 170 16.58 5.38 13.03
N THR A 171 17.72 4.76 12.79
CA THR A 171 18.45 3.97 13.79
C THR A 171 19.89 4.40 13.77
N VAL A 172 20.52 4.49 14.93
CA VAL A 172 21.95 4.84 15.05
C VAL A 172 22.62 3.67 15.77
N ASP A 173 23.72 3.18 15.21
CA ASP A 173 24.45 2.06 15.83
C ASP A 173 25.41 2.54 16.92
N GLU A 174 26.18 1.60 17.50
CA GLU A 174 27.17 1.86 18.54
C GLU A 174 28.42 2.60 18.01
N HIS A 175 28.62 2.65 16.69
CA HIS A 175 29.72 3.32 16.01
C HIS A 175 29.34 4.71 15.50
N ASP A 176 28.16 5.21 15.90
CA ASP A 176 27.63 6.50 15.48
C ASP A 176 27.34 6.58 13.97
N ILE A 177 26.93 5.47 13.36
CA ILE A 177 26.50 5.40 11.96
C ILE A 177 24.98 5.36 11.90
N ALA A 178 24.36 6.38 11.27
CA ALA A 178 22.92 6.43 11.08
C ALA A 178 22.46 5.56 9.91
N THR A 179 21.51 4.66 10.15
CA THR A 179 20.77 3.98 9.09
C THR A 179 19.38 4.61 8.94
N LEU A 180 19.18 5.26 7.79
CA LEU A 180 17.95 5.93 7.41
C LEU A 180 17.11 5.00 6.53
N THR A 181 15.92 4.61 7.00
CA THR A 181 14.95 3.88 6.17
C THR A 181 14.04 4.90 5.50
N MET A 182 14.17 5.05 4.18
CA MET A 182 13.44 6.05 3.42
C MET A 182 12.61 5.43 2.28
N THR A 183 11.52 6.10 1.94
CA THR A 183 10.67 5.81 0.77
C THR A 183 10.53 7.06 -0.08
N LEU A 184 10.42 6.88 -1.40
CA LEU A 184 10.07 7.95 -2.33
C LEU A 184 8.78 7.64 -3.07
N THR A 185 8.24 8.66 -3.73
CA THR A 185 7.09 8.55 -4.62
C THR A 185 7.39 7.73 -5.89
N SER A 186 8.66 7.55 -6.26
CA SER A 186 9.09 6.78 -7.44
C SER A 186 10.50 6.18 -7.27
N PRO A 187 10.74 4.91 -7.72
CA PRO A 187 12.07 4.28 -7.70
C PRO A 187 13.08 4.89 -8.68
N ALA A 188 12.63 5.69 -9.65
CA ALA A 188 13.47 6.26 -10.70
C ALA A 188 13.60 7.79 -10.57
N CYS A 189 13.44 8.35 -9.37
CA CYS A 189 13.55 9.79 -9.19
C CYS A 189 15.02 10.23 -9.33
N PRO A 190 15.38 11.05 -10.34
CA PRO A 190 16.77 11.50 -10.56
C PRO A 190 17.26 12.44 -9.45
N LEU A 191 16.37 12.86 -8.54
CA LEU A 191 16.62 13.81 -7.46
C LEU A 191 17.10 13.12 -6.17
N THR A 192 17.19 11.79 -6.17
CA THR A 192 17.76 10.99 -5.06
C THR A 192 19.14 11.49 -4.63
N GLY A 193 20.03 11.78 -5.59
CA GLY A 193 21.36 12.31 -5.29
C GLY A 193 21.33 13.67 -4.59
N ILE A 194 20.42 14.56 -5.00
CA ILE A 194 20.27 15.89 -4.36
C ILE A 194 19.77 15.75 -2.92
N MET A 195 18.83 14.83 -2.68
CA MET A 195 18.35 14.55 -1.33
C MET A 195 19.47 13.94 -0.46
N GLU A 196 20.24 12.99 -0.99
CA GLU A 196 21.38 12.40 -0.27
C GLU A 196 22.46 13.44 0.06
N ASP A 197 22.72 14.40 -0.82
CA ASP A 197 23.63 15.53 -0.57
C ASP A 197 23.08 16.45 0.52
N GLN A 198 21.79 16.80 0.49
CA GLN A 198 21.17 17.59 1.56
C GLN A 198 21.19 16.86 2.92
N ILE A 199 20.93 15.55 2.93
CA ILE A 199 21.05 14.71 4.14
C ILE A 199 22.48 14.70 4.66
N ARG A 200 23.46 14.58 3.76
CA ARG A 200 24.88 14.63 4.13
C ARG A 200 25.22 15.93 4.82
N THR A 201 24.80 17.06 4.24
CA THR A 201 25.01 18.37 4.87
C THR A 201 24.30 18.46 6.21
N ALA A 202 23.04 18.04 6.31
CA ALA A 202 22.28 18.11 7.56
C ALA A 202 22.85 17.21 8.68
N LEU A 203 23.44 16.06 8.35
CA LEU A 203 23.90 15.08 9.33
C LEU A 203 25.39 15.11 9.63
N LEU A 204 26.24 15.45 8.66
CA LEU A 204 27.70 15.38 8.79
C LEU A 204 28.37 16.75 8.89
N GLU A 205 27.71 17.85 8.49
CA GLU A 205 28.27 19.19 8.64
C GLU A 205 27.92 19.80 10.00
N ASP A 206 28.76 20.74 10.47
CA ASP A 206 28.81 21.34 11.82
C ASP A 206 27.40 21.65 12.40
N PRO A 207 27.00 21.05 13.54
CA PRO A 207 27.83 20.38 14.56
C PRO A 207 28.24 18.92 14.30
N GLY A 208 27.83 18.30 13.19
CA GLY A 208 28.11 16.88 12.92
C GLY A 208 27.38 15.96 13.91
N ILE A 209 26.24 15.41 13.49
CA ILE A 209 25.32 14.68 14.38
C ILE A 209 25.68 13.21 14.47
N VAL A 210 26.27 12.67 13.40
CA VAL A 210 26.72 11.27 13.29
C VAL A 210 28.06 11.21 12.56
N ALA A 211 28.83 10.15 12.79
CA ALA A 211 30.09 9.92 12.11
C ALA A 211 29.93 9.58 10.62
N ASP A 212 28.88 8.84 10.28
CA ASP A 212 28.50 8.53 8.88
C ASP A 212 27.01 8.17 8.81
N PHE A 213 26.46 8.06 7.60
CA PHE A 213 25.10 7.59 7.39
C PHE A 213 24.96 6.68 6.16
N ARG A 214 23.92 5.85 6.20
CA ARG A 214 23.50 5.02 5.07
C ARG A 214 22.00 5.14 4.87
N VAL A 215 21.60 5.37 3.62
CA VAL A 215 20.19 5.34 3.22
C VAL A 215 19.82 3.94 2.72
N VAL A 216 18.74 3.40 3.28
CA VAL A 216 18.11 2.15 2.86
C VAL A 216 16.77 2.50 2.23
N TRP A 217 16.71 2.35 0.91
CA TRP A 217 15.49 2.59 0.14
C TRP A 217 14.53 1.41 0.27
N VAL A 218 13.31 1.69 0.71
CA VAL A 218 12.25 0.70 0.91
C VAL A 218 10.99 1.14 0.16
N TRP A 219 10.45 0.26 -0.68
CA TRP A 219 9.24 0.50 -1.46
C TRP A 219 8.01 -0.27 -0.97
N SER A 220 8.17 -1.09 0.06
CA SER A 220 7.09 -1.85 0.70
C SER A 220 7.06 -1.53 2.20
N PRO A 221 5.96 -0.97 2.75
CA PRO A 221 4.74 -0.53 2.05
C PRO A 221 5.03 0.58 1.02
N SER A 222 4.12 0.89 0.09
CA SER A 222 4.29 2.06 -0.80
C SER A 222 4.02 3.36 -0.03
N TRP A 223 4.65 4.47 -0.41
CA TRP A 223 4.34 5.79 0.17
C TRP A 223 2.95 6.25 -0.22
N ARG A 224 2.23 6.89 0.71
CA ARG A 224 0.85 7.33 0.54
C ARG A 224 0.62 8.72 1.14
N PRO A 225 -0.35 9.50 0.64
CA PRO A 225 -0.68 10.81 1.22
C PRO A 225 -1.15 10.78 2.68
N SER A 226 -1.60 9.62 3.19
CA SER A 226 -1.86 9.42 4.62
C SER A 226 -0.60 9.58 5.47
N ASP A 227 0.57 9.27 4.91
CA ASP A 227 1.86 9.29 5.60
C ASP A 227 2.34 10.72 5.88
N ILE A 228 1.70 11.73 5.26
CA ILE A 228 2.00 13.15 5.45
C ILE A 228 1.46 13.60 6.80
N SER A 229 2.33 14.22 7.60
CA SER A 229 1.99 14.82 8.90
C SER A 229 1.01 15.99 8.73
N ASP A 230 0.28 16.36 9.80
CA ASP A 230 -0.64 17.50 9.73
C ASP A 230 0.07 18.82 9.41
N ASP A 231 1.29 19.00 9.89
CA ASP A 231 2.14 20.17 9.56
C ASP A 231 2.58 20.16 8.09
N GLY A 232 2.93 18.98 7.56
CA GLY A 232 3.22 18.80 6.12
C GLY A 232 2.02 19.12 5.24
N ARG A 233 0.81 18.73 5.67
CA ARG A 233 -0.44 19.06 4.96
C ARG A 233 -0.68 20.56 4.93
N GLU A 234 -0.37 21.27 6.02
CA GLU A 234 -0.51 22.73 6.07
C GLU A 234 0.50 23.44 5.15
N GLN A 235 1.75 22.98 5.13
CA GLN A 235 2.76 23.49 4.18
C GLN A 235 2.33 23.25 2.72
N LEU A 236 1.77 22.08 2.42
CA LEU A 236 1.19 21.80 1.10
C LEU A 236 0.00 22.73 0.78
N ARG A 237 -0.88 23.03 1.75
CA ARG A 237 -1.97 24.00 1.55
C ARG A 237 -1.44 25.39 1.21
N ALA A 238 -0.37 25.84 1.87
CA ALA A 238 0.24 27.14 1.64
C ALA A 238 0.76 27.31 0.20
N ILE A 239 1.21 26.22 -0.44
CA ILE A 239 1.67 26.23 -1.83
C ILE A 239 0.57 25.88 -2.86
N GLY A 240 -0.70 25.78 -2.43
CA GLY A 240 -1.87 25.68 -3.31
C GLY A 240 -2.58 24.34 -3.36
N PHE A 241 -2.26 23.38 -2.48
CA PHE A 241 -2.98 22.10 -2.39
C PHE A 241 -4.21 22.21 -1.46
N SER A 242 -5.41 22.36 -2.03
CA SER A 242 -6.56 22.90 -1.28
C SER A 242 -7.48 21.91 -0.55
N THR A 243 -7.30 20.59 -0.66
CA THR A 243 -8.32 19.60 -0.24
C THR A 243 -7.72 18.33 0.37
N LEU A 244 -7.68 18.20 1.68
CA LEU A 244 -7.63 16.89 2.33
C LEU A 244 -8.93 16.68 3.10
#